data_AF-A0A9E3SBC6-F1
#
_entry.id   AF-A0A9E3SBC6-F1
#
_cell.length_a   1.000
_cell.length_b   1.000
_cell.length_c   1.000
_cell.angle_alpha   90.00
_cell.angle_beta   90.00
_cell.angle_gamma   90.00
#
_symmetry.space_group_name_H-M   'P 1'
#
loop_
_entity.id
_entity.type
_entity.pdbx_description
1 polymer ?
#
loop_
_entity_poly.entity_id
_entity_poly.type
_entity_poly.pdbx_seq_one_letter_code
_entity_poly.pdbx_strand_id
1 'polypeptide(L)'
;MILLAKRLGAFERLGQLLKNDAKHIKSGEKEAVLAFENARQKAMAKNAWFTADNISLMVENIADMISAAQLKYYADAYNLESVKTPKTVAVIMAGNIPLVGFHDFFVVLASGHKFLGKLSSDDLYLLPALAAILIAIEPEFKAHIAFSEGIISNFDAVIATGSDNT
;
A
#
# COMPACT_ATOMS: atom_id res chain seq x y z
N MET A 1 -17.76 -0.14 -5.68
CA MET A 1 -16.80 -1.24 -5.48
C MET A 1 -15.96 -1.30 -6.72
N ILE A 2 -14.65 -1.21 -6.58
CA ILE A 2 -13.71 -1.24 -7.70
C ILE A 2 -13.70 -2.64 -8.32
N LEU A 3 -13.81 -2.76 -9.64
CA LEU A 3 -13.76 -4.07 -10.33
C LEU A 3 -12.43 -4.79 -10.07
N LEU A 4 -12.43 -6.12 -9.93
CA LEU A 4 -11.21 -6.89 -9.64
C LEU A 4 -10.07 -6.59 -10.62
N ALA A 5 -10.37 -6.56 -11.93
CA ALA A 5 -9.38 -6.23 -12.95
C ALA A 5 -8.76 -4.83 -12.77
N LYS A 6 -9.56 -3.83 -12.36
CA LYS A 6 -9.06 -2.49 -12.03
C LYS A 6 -8.18 -2.50 -10.78
N ARG A 7 -8.57 -3.24 -9.75
CA ARG A 7 -7.78 -3.36 -8.50
C ARG A 7 -6.41 -3.95 -8.78
N LEU A 8 -6.35 -5.11 -9.43
CA LEU A 8 -5.09 -5.78 -9.74
C LEU A 8 -4.26 -5.00 -10.76
N GLY A 9 -4.90 -4.46 -11.82
CA GLY A 9 -4.21 -3.64 -12.82
C GLY A 9 -3.58 -2.38 -12.22
N ALA A 10 -4.20 -1.78 -11.20
CA ALA A 10 -3.61 -0.64 -10.50
C ALA A 10 -2.38 -1.02 -9.67
N PHE A 11 -2.39 -2.17 -9.00
CA PHE A 11 -1.21 -2.68 -8.27
C PHE A 11 -0.09 -3.10 -9.22
N GLU A 12 -0.40 -3.74 -10.34
CA GLU A 12 0.58 -4.04 -11.38
C GLU A 12 1.26 -2.75 -11.88
N ARG A 13 0.44 -1.74 -12.16
CA ARG A 13 0.92 -0.43 -12.60
C ARG A 13 1.76 0.27 -11.54
N LEU A 14 1.39 0.16 -10.26
CA LEU A 14 2.19 0.65 -9.15
C LEU A 14 3.58 -0.02 -9.16
N GLY A 15 3.65 -1.34 -9.30
CA GLY A 15 4.92 -2.07 -9.39
C GLY A 15 5.81 -1.60 -10.56
N GLN A 16 5.21 -1.36 -11.74
CA GLN A 16 5.94 -0.82 -12.89
C GLN A 16 6.50 0.58 -12.63
N LEU A 17 5.77 1.45 -11.93
CA LEU A 17 6.25 2.78 -11.57
C LEU A 17 7.39 2.71 -10.55
N LEU A 18 7.29 1.83 -9.56
CA LEU A 18 8.33 1.64 -8.54
C LEU A 18 9.66 1.13 -9.12
N LYS A 19 9.60 0.30 -10.17
CA LYS A 19 10.79 -0.17 -10.90
C LYS A 19 11.33 0.81 -11.94
N ASN A 20 10.63 1.92 -12.20
CA ASN A 20 10.88 2.80 -13.35
C ASN A 20 10.74 2.10 -14.72
N ASP A 21 9.94 1.03 -14.80
CA ASP A 21 9.71 0.23 -16.01
C ASP A 21 8.51 0.73 -16.85
N ALA A 22 7.88 1.82 -16.41
CA ALA A 22 6.70 2.39 -17.05
C ALA A 22 7.04 3.06 -18.40
N LYS A 23 6.61 2.47 -19.52
CA LYS A 23 6.80 3.03 -20.88
C LYS A 23 6.29 4.46 -21.06
N HIS A 24 5.18 4.80 -20.42
CA HIS A 24 4.58 6.13 -20.42
C HIS A 24 4.07 6.45 -19.02
N ILE A 25 4.44 7.59 -18.43
CA ILE A 25 3.98 8.02 -17.10
C ILE A 25 3.01 9.20 -17.29
N LYS A 26 1.80 9.10 -16.74
CA LYS A 26 0.82 10.19 -16.80
C LYS A 26 1.25 11.35 -15.89
N SER A 27 0.78 12.57 -16.16
CA SER A 27 1.17 13.74 -15.35
C SER A 27 0.85 13.57 -13.86
N GLY A 28 -0.33 13.05 -13.52
CA GLY A 28 -0.71 12.79 -12.12
C GLY A 28 0.11 11.67 -11.45
N GLU A 29 0.49 10.63 -12.21
CA GLU A 29 1.39 9.57 -11.73
C GLU A 29 2.79 10.14 -11.44
N LYS A 30 3.31 11.01 -12.32
CA LYS A 30 4.62 11.64 -12.17
C LYS A 30 4.70 12.49 -10.90
N GLU A 31 3.67 13.28 -10.62
CA GLU A 31 3.61 14.10 -9.41
C GLU A 31 3.59 13.23 -8.13
N ALA A 32 2.79 12.17 -8.14
CA ALA A 32 2.74 11.23 -7.01
C ALA A 32 4.06 10.47 -6.79
N VAL A 33 4.75 10.07 -7.88
CA VAL A 33 6.08 9.45 -7.80
C VAL A 33 7.11 10.42 -7.22
N LEU A 34 7.09 11.70 -7.61
CA LEU A 34 7.96 12.71 -7.01
C LEU A 34 7.66 12.92 -5.51
N ALA A 35 6.38 12.90 -5.14
CA ALA A 35 5.98 12.97 -3.73
C ALA A 35 6.48 11.75 -2.92
N PHE A 36 6.53 10.56 -3.54
CA PHE A 36 7.11 9.37 -2.92
C PHE A 36 8.61 9.49 -2.67
N GLU A 37 9.37 10.05 -3.62
CA GLU A 37 10.81 10.32 -3.39
C GLU A 37 11.03 11.29 -2.22
N ASN A 38 10.20 12.33 -2.09
CA ASN A 38 10.23 13.20 -0.92
C ASN A 38 9.86 12.47 0.39
N ALA A 39 8.93 11.52 0.33
CA ALA A 39 8.55 10.71 1.49
C ALA A 39 9.70 9.79 1.94
N ARG A 40 10.47 9.23 1.00
CA ARG A 40 11.68 8.44 1.30
C ARG A 40 12.69 9.26 2.12
N GLN A 41 12.96 10.50 1.71
CA GLN A 41 13.87 11.39 2.44
C GLN A 41 13.37 11.69 3.87
N LYS A 42 12.07 11.95 4.02
CA LYS A 42 11.46 12.17 5.36
C LYS A 42 11.54 10.92 6.23
N ALA A 43 11.33 9.73 5.66
CA ALA A 43 11.40 8.47 6.38
C ALA A 43 12.83 8.18 6.87
N MET A 44 13.83 8.37 6.01
CA MET A 44 15.26 8.26 6.37
C MET A 44 15.65 9.22 7.49
N ALA A 45 15.16 10.47 7.45
CA ALA A 45 15.44 11.47 8.48
C ALA A 45 14.75 11.15 9.82
N LYS A 46 13.61 10.45 9.78
CA LYS A 46 12.81 10.11 10.97
C LYS A 46 13.29 8.84 11.66
N ASN A 47 13.69 7.83 10.91
CA ASN A 47 14.05 6.51 11.43
C ASN A 47 15.42 6.08 10.90
N ALA A 48 16.42 6.00 11.78
CA ALA A 48 17.80 5.67 11.40
C ALA A 48 17.97 4.25 10.80
N TRP A 49 17.02 3.34 11.03
CA TRP A 49 17.01 2.00 10.43
C TRP A 49 16.53 2.02 8.97
N PHE A 50 15.86 3.09 8.55
CA PHE A 50 15.33 3.25 7.21
C PHE A 50 16.42 3.86 6.32
N THR A 51 17.51 3.12 6.11
CA THR A 51 18.57 3.54 5.19
C THR A 51 18.07 3.56 3.74
N ALA A 52 18.77 4.27 2.87
CA ALA A 52 18.46 4.28 1.43
C ALA A 52 18.42 2.86 0.85
N ASP A 53 19.34 1.99 1.27
CA ASP A 53 19.42 0.60 0.83
C ASP A 53 18.23 -0.21 1.32
N ASN A 54 17.85 -0.09 2.59
CA ASN A 54 16.71 -0.84 3.15
C ASN A 54 15.38 -0.41 2.51
N ILE A 55 15.20 0.90 2.27
CA ILE A 55 14.00 1.39 1.57
C ILE A 55 14.00 0.89 0.12
N SER A 56 15.13 0.97 -0.59
CA SER A 56 15.22 0.53 -2.00
C SER A 56 14.94 -0.96 -2.13
N LEU A 57 15.57 -1.78 -1.28
CA LEU A 57 15.36 -3.22 -1.23
C LEU A 57 13.88 -3.57 -0.97
N MET A 58 13.22 -2.87 -0.04
CA MET A 58 11.80 -3.11 0.22
C MET A 58 10.92 -2.70 -0.97
N VAL A 59 11.21 -1.55 -1.60
CA VAL A 59 10.47 -1.08 -2.77
C VAL A 59 10.60 -2.06 -3.95
N GLU A 60 11.80 -2.60 -4.18
CA GLU A 60 12.05 -3.64 -5.19
C GLU A 60 11.23 -4.91 -4.89
N ASN A 61 11.30 -5.41 -3.66
CA ASN A 61 10.53 -6.60 -3.24
C ASN A 61 9.02 -6.40 -3.39
N ILE A 62 8.50 -5.23 -3.03
CA ILE A 62 7.10 -4.88 -3.21
C ILE A 62 6.73 -4.89 -4.70
N ALA A 63 7.56 -4.29 -5.55
CA ALA A 63 7.31 -4.24 -6.98
C ALA A 63 7.34 -5.63 -7.64
N ASP A 64 8.19 -6.54 -7.15
CA ASP A 64 8.20 -7.96 -7.54
C ASP A 64 6.93 -8.69 -7.09
N MET A 65 6.52 -8.49 -5.84
CA MET A 65 5.33 -9.11 -5.25
C MET A 65 4.05 -8.74 -6.01
N ILE A 66 3.95 -7.51 -6.52
CA ILE A 66 2.80 -7.03 -7.29
C ILE A 66 3.04 -7.06 -8.81
N SER A 67 4.01 -7.84 -9.29
CA SER A 67 4.20 -8.08 -10.71
C SER A 67 3.01 -8.83 -11.34
N ALA A 68 2.82 -8.68 -12.65
CA ALA A 68 1.71 -9.31 -13.37
C ALA A 68 1.61 -10.84 -13.11
N ALA A 69 2.75 -11.53 -13.09
CA ALA A 69 2.80 -12.97 -12.84
C ALA A 69 2.36 -13.32 -11.41
N GLN A 70 2.83 -12.58 -10.41
CA GLN A 70 2.48 -12.81 -9.01
C GLN A 70 1.02 -12.45 -8.72
N LEU A 71 0.53 -11.36 -9.28
CA LEU A 71 -0.88 -10.97 -9.15
C LEU A 71 -1.82 -11.98 -9.81
N LYS A 72 -1.44 -12.54 -10.97
CA LYS A 72 -2.21 -13.61 -11.60
C LYS A 72 -2.24 -14.85 -10.71
N TYR A 73 -1.08 -15.29 -10.21
CA TYR A 73 -1.00 -16.42 -9.28
C TYR A 73 -1.88 -16.21 -8.05
N TYR A 74 -1.82 -15.01 -7.45
CA TYR A 74 -2.65 -14.65 -6.31
C TYR A 74 -4.15 -14.65 -6.63
N ALA A 75 -4.55 -14.12 -7.80
CA ALA A 75 -5.95 -14.09 -8.23
C ALA A 75 -6.51 -15.49 -8.53
N ASP A 76 -5.67 -16.40 -9.05
CA ASP A 76 -6.07 -17.79 -9.31
C ASP A 76 -6.22 -18.59 -8.00
N ALA A 77 -5.45 -18.25 -6.96
CA ALA A 77 -5.44 -18.96 -5.67
C ALA A 77 -6.64 -18.61 -4.76
N TYR A 78 -7.27 -17.46 -4.94
CA TYR A 78 -8.34 -16.96 -4.07
C TYR A 78 -9.57 -16.48 -4.85
N ASN A 79 -10.77 -16.69 -4.30
CA ASN A 79 -12.00 -16.15 -4.88
C ASN A 79 -12.20 -14.66 -4.51
N LEU A 80 -11.45 -13.77 -5.17
CA LEU A 80 -11.44 -12.32 -4.90
C LEU A 80 -12.71 -11.57 -5.35
N GLU A 81 -13.63 -12.24 -6.05
CA GLU A 81 -14.92 -11.67 -6.48
C GLU A 81 -16.09 -12.02 -5.54
N SER A 82 -15.80 -12.81 -4.49
CA SER A 82 -16.78 -13.23 -3.49
C SER A 82 -17.31 -12.07 -2.64
N VAL A 83 -16.52 -11.01 -2.45
CA VAL A 83 -16.90 -9.85 -1.65
C VAL A 83 -17.94 -9.02 -2.41
N LYS A 84 -19.19 -9.04 -1.93
CA LYS A 84 -20.31 -8.21 -2.45
C LYS A 84 -20.52 -6.91 -1.67
N THR A 85 -20.20 -6.93 -0.38
CA THR A 85 -20.29 -5.76 0.50
C THR A 85 -18.91 -5.52 1.13
N PRO A 86 -18.18 -4.46 0.73
CA PRO A 86 -16.89 -4.14 1.32
C PRO A 86 -17.01 -3.85 2.82
N LYS A 87 -16.14 -4.48 3.62
CA LYS A 87 -15.91 -4.16 5.03
C LYS A 87 -14.80 -3.12 5.15
N THR A 88 -14.85 -2.31 6.20
CA THR A 88 -13.71 -1.49 6.64
C THR A 88 -12.82 -2.33 7.53
N VAL A 89 -11.59 -2.56 7.09
CA VAL A 89 -10.57 -3.32 7.82
C VAL A 89 -9.56 -2.35 8.41
N ALA A 90 -9.52 -2.28 9.74
CA ALA A 90 -8.49 -1.58 10.47
C ALA A 90 -7.17 -2.35 10.38
N VAL A 91 -6.07 -1.67 10.06
CA VAL A 91 -4.72 -2.26 10.04
C VAL A 91 -3.82 -1.44 10.95
N ILE A 92 -3.39 -2.05 12.06
CA ILE A 92 -2.45 -1.46 13.02
C ILE A 92 -1.06 -1.93 12.63
N MET A 93 -0.24 -1.00 12.14
CA MET A 93 1.03 -1.32 11.49
C MET A 93 2.22 -1.18 12.44
N ALA A 94 3.13 -2.15 12.38
CA ALA A 94 4.47 -1.99 12.89
C ALA A 94 5.28 -0.97 12.04
N GLY A 95 6.36 -0.44 12.60
CA GLY A 95 7.23 0.54 11.92
C GLY A 95 8.72 0.22 12.02
N ASN A 96 9.07 -1.01 12.41
CA ASN A 96 10.45 -1.45 12.58
C ASN A 96 11.17 -1.74 11.25
N ILE A 97 10.42 -1.96 10.16
CA ILE A 97 10.95 -2.20 8.81
C ILE A 97 10.17 -1.28 7.84
N PRO A 98 10.82 -0.66 6.83
CA PRO A 98 10.14 0.17 5.85
C PRO A 98 8.97 -0.59 5.22
N LEU A 99 7.80 0.04 5.11
CA LEU A 99 6.65 -0.50 4.38
C LEU A 99 6.21 -1.92 4.80
N VAL A 100 6.50 -2.36 6.03
CA VAL A 100 6.15 -3.71 6.49
C VAL A 100 4.64 -3.98 6.41
N GLY A 101 3.82 -2.95 6.60
CA GLY A 101 2.37 -3.01 6.46
C GLY A 101 1.85 -3.04 5.01
N PHE A 102 2.72 -2.99 3.99
CA PHE A 102 2.29 -2.96 2.59
C PHE A 102 1.52 -4.23 2.20
N HIS A 103 1.92 -5.40 2.70
CA HIS A 103 1.19 -6.64 2.40
C HIS A 103 -0.26 -6.55 2.87
N ASP A 104 -0.49 -6.14 4.12
CA ASP A 104 -1.84 -5.99 4.68
C ASP A 104 -2.66 -4.94 3.92
N PHE A 105 -2.02 -3.83 3.53
CA PHE A 105 -2.62 -2.82 2.66
C PHE A 105 -3.04 -3.40 1.30
N PHE A 106 -2.16 -4.17 0.64
CA PHE A 106 -2.43 -4.81 -0.63
C PHE A 106 -3.59 -5.81 -0.53
N VAL A 107 -3.54 -6.76 0.41
CA VAL A 107 -4.55 -7.84 0.48
C VAL A 107 -5.94 -7.33 0.86
N VAL A 108 -6.03 -6.29 1.72
CA VAL A 108 -7.30 -5.64 2.05
C VAL A 108 -7.92 -5.01 0.80
N LEU A 109 -7.13 -4.30 0.01
CA LEU A 109 -7.63 -3.64 -1.20
C LEU A 109 -7.91 -4.63 -2.32
N ALA A 110 -7.01 -5.60 -2.57
CA ALA A 110 -7.16 -6.61 -3.62
C ALA A 110 -8.40 -7.48 -3.41
N SER A 111 -8.72 -7.85 -2.17
CA SER A 111 -9.94 -8.58 -1.80
C SER A 111 -11.23 -7.76 -1.93
N GLY A 112 -11.13 -6.45 -2.19
CA GLY A 112 -12.28 -5.55 -2.41
C GLY A 112 -12.83 -4.92 -1.12
N HIS A 113 -12.08 -4.95 -0.03
CA HIS A 113 -12.41 -4.26 1.22
C HIS A 113 -11.91 -2.80 1.21
N LYS A 114 -12.18 -2.08 2.31
CA LYS A 114 -11.66 -0.74 2.55
C LYS A 114 -10.57 -0.81 3.60
N PHE A 115 -9.45 -0.15 3.34
CA PHE A 115 -8.32 -0.04 4.24
C PHE A 115 -8.46 1.17 5.16
N LEU A 116 -8.34 0.94 6.46
CA LEU A 116 -8.21 1.99 7.49
C LEU A 116 -6.89 1.76 8.25
N GLY A 117 -5.85 2.52 7.90
CA GLY A 117 -4.52 2.34 8.48
C GLY A 117 -4.29 3.18 9.73
N LYS A 118 -3.76 2.55 10.79
CA LYS A 118 -3.06 3.23 11.89
C LYS A 118 -1.57 2.97 11.73
N LEU A 119 -0.85 3.99 11.28
CA LEU A 119 0.58 3.91 11.02
C LEU A 119 1.39 3.95 12.32
N SER A 120 2.55 3.30 12.31
CA SER A 120 3.56 3.53 13.35
C SER A 120 4.16 4.92 13.20
N SER A 121 4.49 5.57 14.31
CA SER A 121 5.25 6.84 14.31
C SER A 121 6.62 6.75 13.63
N ASP A 122 7.14 5.53 13.49
CA ASP A 122 8.44 5.24 12.88
C ASP A 122 8.35 5.03 11.36
N ASP A 123 7.13 4.88 10.80
CA ASP A 123 6.87 4.79 9.36
C ASP A 123 5.58 5.53 8.97
N LEU A 124 5.60 6.86 9.11
CA LEU A 124 4.44 7.71 8.81
C LEU A 124 4.36 8.17 7.34
N TYR A 125 5.44 8.01 6.56
CA TYR A 125 5.58 8.72 5.28
C TYR A 125 5.46 7.82 4.06
N LEU A 126 5.98 6.59 4.12
CA LEU A 126 6.15 5.77 2.92
C LEU A 126 4.81 5.24 2.39
N LEU A 127 3.99 4.62 3.26
CA LEU A 127 2.74 4.01 2.82
C LEU A 127 1.69 5.03 2.33
N PRO A 128 1.48 6.19 2.99
CA PRO A 128 0.61 7.23 2.43
C PRO A 128 1.04 7.72 1.05
N ALA A 129 2.34 7.82 0.81
CA ALA A 129 2.86 8.23 -0.49
C ALA A 129 2.65 7.14 -1.57
N LEU A 130 2.79 5.86 -1.24
CA LEU A 130 2.39 4.76 -2.15
C LEU A 130 0.89 4.76 -2.43
N ALA A 131 0.06 5.01 -1.41
CA ALA A 131 -1.38 5.13 -1.59
C ALA A 131 -1.75 6.29 -2.52
N ALA A 132 -1.01 7.41 -2.46
CA ALA A 132 -1.20 8.53 -3.38
C ALA A 132 -0.88 8.15 -4.84
N ILE A 133 0.17 7.35 -5.08
CA ILE A 133 0.46 6.81 -6.42
C ILE A 133 -0.69 5.90 -6.88
N LEU A 134 -1.16 4.99 -6.01
CA LEU A 134 -2.24 4.07 -6.34
C LEU A 134 -3.55 4.82 -6.69
N ILE A 135 -3.87 5.88 -5.95
CA ILE A 135 -5.02 6.75 -6.23
C ILE A 135 -4.83 7.55 -7.53
N ALA A 136 -3.61 7.97 -7.86
CA ALA A 136 -3.32 8.63 -9.14
C ALA A 136 -3.50 7.68 -10.34
N ILE A 137 -3.25 6.37 -10.15
CA ILE A 137 -3.47 5.33 -11.15
C ILE A 137 -4.98 5.02 -11.31
N GLU A 138 -5.68 4.79 -10.20
CA GLU A 138 -7.10 4.45 -10.15
C GLU A 138 -7.80 5.28 -9.05
N PRO A 139 -8.43 6.42 -9.42
CA PRO A 139 -9.03 7.36 -8.47
C PRO A 139 -10.13 6.77 -7.57
N GLU A 140 -10.78 5.68 -7.98
CA GLU A 140 -11.79 5.03 -7.13
C GLU A 140 -11.21 4.54 -5.79
N PHE A 141 -9.90 4.28 -5.69
CA PHE A 141 -9.25 3.91 -4.42
C PHE A 141 -9.32 4.99 -3.35
N LYS A 142 -9.58 6.26 -3.70
CA LYS A 142 -9.70 7.35 -2.73
C LYS A 142 -10.82 7.09 -1.70
N ALA A 143 -11.90 6.41 -2.10
CA ALA A 143 -13.00 6.06 -1.20
C ALA A 143 -12.76 4.74 -0.42
N HIS A 144 -11.64 4.06 -0.69
CA HIS A 144 -11.28 2.76 -0.13
C HIS A 144 -10.04 2.81 0.77
N ILE A 145 -9.37 3.95 0.87
CA ILE A 145 -8.15 4.13 1.66
C ILE A 145 -8.35 5.30 2.60
N ALA A 146 -8.20 5.05 3.89
CA ALA A 146 -8.15 6.06 4.92
C ALA A 146 -7.00 5.77 5.89
N PHE A 147 -6.47 6.83 6.49
CA PHE A 147 -5.51 6.76 7.59
C PHE A 147 -6.10 7.46 8.80
N SER A 148 -5.90 6.89 9.99
CA SER A 148 -6.39 7.44 11.25
C SER A 148 -5.23 7.97 12.08
N GLU A 149 -5.38 9.20 12.58
CA GLU A 149 -4.52 9.75 13.62
C GLU A 149 -5.13 9.39 14.98
N GLY A 150 -4.40 8.63 15.81
CA GLY A 150 -4.81 8.31 17.19
C GLY A 150 -5.55 6.98 17.38
N ILE A 151 -6.68 7.01 18.09
CA ILE A 151 -7.47 5.80 18.40
C ILE A 151 -8.30 5.44 17.17
N ILE A 152 -8.13 4.21 16.69
CA ILE A 152 -8.87 3.69 15.55
C ILE A 152 -10.26 3.22 15.98
N SER A 153 -11.29 3.65 15.27
CA SER A 153 -12.69 3.29 15.51
C SER A 153 -13.45 3.14 14.18
N ASN A 154 -14.70 2.66 14.22
CA ASN A 154 -15.58 2.53 13.04
C ASN A 154 -15.06 1.57 11.96
N PHE A 155 -14.58 0.39 12.37
CA PHE A 155 -14.15 -0.71 11.48
C PHE A 155 -14.95 -1.99 11.76
N ASP A 156 -15.01 -2.88 10.77
CA ASP A 156 -15.71 -4.17 10.85
C ASP A 156 -14.79 -5.34 11.23
N ALA A 157 -13.48 -5.20 10.96
CA ALA A 157 -12.44 -6.19 11.28
C ALA A 157 -11.10 -5.48 11.54
N VAL A 158 -10.19 -6.14 12.25
CA VAL A 158 -8.85 -5.60 12.56
C VAL A 158 -7.75 -6.62 12.25
N ILE A 159 -6.67 -6.12 11.65
CA ILE A 159 -5.36 -6.78 11.54
C ILE A 159 -4.41 -5.97 12.41
N ALA A 160 -3.76 -6.63 13.37
CA ALA A 160 -2.79 -5.98 14.25
C ALA A 160 -1.49 -6.79 14.23
N THR A 161 -0.41 -6.16 13.76
CA THR A 161 0.93 -6.74 13.68
C THR A 161 1.87 -5.91 14.54
N GLY A 162 2.48 -6.53 15.54
CA GLY A 162 3.35 -5.87 16.51
C GLY A 162 3.92 -6.86 17.53
N SER A 163 4.78 -6.38 18.43
CA SER A 163 5.30 -7.19 19.55
C SER A 163 4.32 -7.19 20.73
N ASP A 164 4.34 -8.26 21.53
CA ASP A 164 3.58 -8.40 22.80
C ASP A 164 3.97 -7.40 23.91
N ASN A 165 4.91 -6.47 23.65
CA ASN A 165 5.36 -5.44 24.60
C ASN A 165 4.36 -4.28 24.73
N THR A 166 3.11 -4.60 25.05
CA THR A 166 2.06 -3.61 25.39
C THR A 166 2.07 -3.29 26.87
#